data_AF-A0A8T3UTW7-F1
#
_entry.id   AF-A0A8T3UTW7-F1
#
_cell.length_a   1.000
_cell.length_b   1.000
_cell.length_c   1.000
_cell.angle_alpha   90.00
_cell.angle_beta   90.00
_cell.angle_gamma   90.00
#
_symmetry.space_group_name_H-M   'P 1'
#
loop_
_entity.id
_entity.type
_entity.pdbx_description
1 polymer ?
#
loop_
_entity_poly.entity_id
_entity_poly.type
_entity_poly.pdbx_seq_one_letter_code
_entity_poly.pdbx_strand_id
1 'polypeptide(L)'
;MKISSNLLELEFDERSMSLYCDSEKANPSVRKLNEMNDVLFNKTFINNSNKNDPLYYMFRGVGFDKNSSVFEAHTIRYDITVLNHYDLGGEFNKTLGHYHPIVEGSLSYPELYEVLYGEVLYILQRANPDGTYDVKLIHAKKGDRVIMLPNYGHITVNVGSDILIEANLVNSTFESNYDPIKQKKGGAVYVLSNNNIVMNRNYNDLTVDYSEANKISFLDYSKPTIYDEYVGHPEHFEFLNKPSLLKNYNLI
;
A
#
# COMPACT_ATOMS: atom_id res chain seq x y z
N MET A 1 4.01 2.43 -20.43
CA MET A 1 3.35 3.63 -19.83
C MET A 1 4.41 4.46 -19.14
N LYS A 2 4.53 5.75 -19.47
CA LYS A 2 5.43 6.67 -18.76
C LYS A 2 4.76 7.17 -17.48
N ILE A 3 5.43 6.99 -16.36
CA ILE A 3 5.01 7.35 -15.01
C ILE A 3 6.00 8.42 -14.53
N SER A 4 6.02 9.55 -15.21
CA SER A 4 7.11 10.53 -15.04
C SER A 4 7.02 11.27 -13.70
N SER A 5 8.13 11.28 -12.97
CA SER A 5 8.46 12.31 -11.98
C SER A 5 9.45 13.32 -12.60
N ASN A 6 9.80 14.40 -11.90
CA ASN A 6 10.83 15.33 -12.40
C ASN A 6 12.25 14.78 -12.19
N LEU A 7 12.46 13.99 -11.14
CA LEU A 7 13.79 13.50 -10.74
C LEU A 7 14.09 12.06 -11.21
N LEU A 8 13.06 11.27 -11.47
CA LEU A 8 13.10 9.90 -11.99
C LEU A 8 12.22 9.73 -13.24
N GLU A 9 12.80 9.14 -14.28
CA GLU A 9 12.00 8.62 -15.38
C GLU A 9 11.54 7.19 -15.06
N LEU A 10 10.30 7.04 -14.60
CA LEU A 10 9.70 5.72 -14.45
C LEU A 10 8.90 5.35 -15.70
N GLU A 11 9.11 4.14 -16.18
CA GLU A 11 8.34 3.54 -17.26
C GLU A 11 7.91 2.13 -16.87
N PHE A 12 6.64 1.81 -17.07
CA PHE A 12 6.12 0.48 -16.87
C PHE A 12 5.70 -0.14 -18.21
N ASP A 13 6.30 -1.27 -18.58
CA ASP A 13 5.88 -2.06 -19.73
C ASP A 13 4.90 -3.15 -19.26
N GLU A 14 3.62 -2.94 -19.56
CA GLU A 14 2.53 -3.87 -19.22
C GLU A 14 2.63 -5.21 -19.95
N ARG A 15 3.26 -5.27 -21.13
CA ARG A 15 3.37 -6.54 -21.87
C ARG A 15 4.36 -7.49 -21.20
N SER A 16 5.45 -6.93 -20.68
CA SER A 16 6.49 -7.70 -19.99
C SER A 16 6.40 -7.61 -18.47
N MET A 17 5.42 -6.89 -17.93
CA MET A 17 5.25 -6.60 -16.51
C MET A 17 6.55 -6.10 -15.85
N SER A 18 7.26 -5.20 -16.55
CA SER A 18 8.58 -4.72 -16.15
C SER A 18 8.56 -3.23 -15.85
N LEU A 19 9.11 -2.85 -14.71
CA LEU A 19 9.37 -1.45 -14.35
C LEU A 19 10.79 -1.08 -14.74
N TYR A 20 10.94 0.09 -15.34
CA TYR A 20 12.21 0.72 -15.67
C TYR A 20 12.31 2.05 -14.91
N CYS A 21 13.47 2.29 -14.30
CA CYS A 21 13.85 3.57 -13.70
C CYS A 21 15.05 4.08 -14.47
N ASP A 22 14.90 5.20 -15.19
CA ASP A 22 15.96 5.81 -15.99
C ASP A 22 16.62 4.83 -16.98
N SER A 23 15.77 4.08 -17.69
CA SER A 23 16.16 2.99 -18.62
C SER A 23 16.75 1.73 -17.97
N GLU A 24 16.97 1.70 -16.65
CA GLU A 24 17.41 0.51 -15.95
C GLU A 24 16.21 -0.32 -15.45
N LYS A 25 16.24 -1.62 -15.73
CA LYS A 25 15.15 -2.52 -15.33
C LYS A 25 15.24 -2.79 -13.83
N ALA A 26 14.17 -2.46 -13.09
CA ALA A 26 14.04 -2.79 -11.68
C ALA A 26 13.67 -4.26 -11.49
N ASN A 27 14.19 -4.88 -10.43
CA ASN A 27 13.91 -6.28 -10.09
C ASN A 27 12.77 -6.38 -9.07
N PRO A 28 11.63 -7.03 -9.41
CA PRO A 28 10.53 -7.17 -8.48
C PRO A 28 10.67 -8.40 -7.59
N SER A 29 10.16 -8.29 -6.37
CA SER A 29 9.60 -9.44 -5.64
C SER A 29 8.17 -9.64 -6.12
N VAL A 30 7.79 -10.88 -6.48
CA VAL A 30 6.47 -11.16 -7.06
C VAL A 30 5.64 -11.96 -6.05
N ARG A 31 4.42 -11.48 -5.77
CA ARG A 31 3.42 -12.29 -5.03
C ARG A 31 2.60 -13.10 -6.00
N LYS A 32 2.56 -14.41 -5.78
CA LYS A 32 1.76 -15.36 -6.57
C LYS A 32 0.48 -15.78 -5.83
N LEU A 33 -0.47 -16.32 -6.59
CA LEU A 33 -1.77 -16.75 -6.06
C LEU A 33 -1.66 -17.77 -4.91
N ASN A 34 -0.74 -18.74 -5.00
CA ASN A 34 -0.57 -19.75 -3.94
C ASN A 34 -0.16 -19.16 -2.58
N GLU A 35 0.54 -18.03 -2.57
CA GLU A 35 0.96 -17.34 -1.35
C GLU A 35 -0.19 -16.55 -0.69
N MET A 36 -1.30 -16.37 -1.39
CA MET A 36 -2.48 -15.64 -0.93
C MET A 36 -3.60 -16.55 -0.39
N ASN A 37 -3.41 -17.88 -0.42
CA ASN A 37 -4.45 -18.88 -0.09
C ASN A 37 -5.13 -18.64 1.28
N ASP A 38 -4.37 -18.20 2.27
CA ASP A 38 -4.90 -18.00 3.62
C ASP A 38 -5.90 -16.84 3.70
N VAL A 39 -5.80 -15.88 2.78
CA VAL A 39 -6.50 -14.58 2.81
C VAL A 39 -7.53 -14.37 1.70
N LEU A 40 -7.84 -15.42 0.91
CA LEU A 40 -8.88 -15.36 -0.12
C LEU A 40 -10.28 -15.42 0.50
N PHE A 41 -11.21 -14.63 -0.03
CA PHE A 41 -12.64 -14.76 0.27
C PHE A 41 -13.16 -16.13 -0.17
N ASN A 42 -12.97 -16.48 -1.44
CA ASN A 42 -13.35 -17.76 -2.01
C ASN A 42 -12.17 -18.74 -1.98
N LYS A 43 -12.05 -19.52 -0.90
CA LYS A 43 -10.92 -20.46 -0.74
C LYS A 43 -10.89 -21.61 -1.73
N THR A 44 -12.03 -21.98 -2.33
CA THR A 44 -12.07 -23.09 -3.29
C THR A 44 -11.66 -22.64 -4.70
N PHE A 45 -11.63 -21.33 -4.98
CA PHE A 45 -11.13 -20.74 -6.23
C PHE A 45 -9.78 -21.34 -6.63
N ILE A 46 -8.84 -21.40 -5.68
CA ILE A 46 -7.46 -21.86 -5.92
C ILE A 46 -7.37 -23.29 -6.48
N ASN A 47 -8.39 -24.13 -6.29
CA ASN A 47 -8.40 -25.50 -6.79
C ASN A 47 -8.50 -25.57 -8.31
N ASN A 48 -9.08 -24.54 -8.94
CA ASN A 48 -9.30 -24.45 -10.37
C ASN A 48 -8.45 -23.35 -11.05
N SER A 49 -7.55 -22.72 -10.30
CA SER A 49 -6.72 -21.59 -10.78
C SER A 49 -5.26 -21.98 -10.93
N ASN A 50 -4.52 -21.23 -11.75
CA ASN A 50 -3.08 -21.40 -11.82
C ASN A 50 -2.41 -20.75 -10.61
N LYS A 51 -1.94 -21.61 -9.70
CA LYS A 51 -1.27 -21.24 -8.43
C LYS A 51 -0.05 -20.33 -8.59
N ASN A 52 0.57 -20.31 -9.77
CA ASN A 52 1.73 -19.48 -10.06
C ASN A 52 1.39 -18.13 -10.68
N ASP A 53 0.10 -17.82 -10.91
CA ASP A 53 -0.30 -16.54 -11.46
C ASP A 53 0.22 -15.39 -10.58
N PRO A 54 0.93 -14.42 -11.18
CA PRO A 54 1.41 -13.25 -10.45
C PRO A 54 0.23 -12.32 -10.17
N LEU A 55 0.07 -11.95 -8.90
CA LEU A 55 -0.97 -11.04 -8.46
C LEU A 55 -0.46 -9.61 -8.35
N TYR A 56 0.75 -9.43 -7.83
CA TYR A 56 1.39 -8.12 -7.76
C TYR A 56 2.92 -8.20 -7.67
N TYR A 57 3.56 -7.10 -8.03
CA TYR A 57 5.00 -6.93 -8.14
C TYR A 57 5.43 -5.80 -7.22
N MET A 58 6.43 -6.04 -6.37
CA MET A 58 6.98 -5.07 -5.44
C MET A 58 8.42 -4.76 -5.84
N PHE A 59 8.67 -3.52 -6.21
CA PHE A 59 9.99 -2.99 -6.55
C PHE A 59 10.45 -2.13 -5.37
N ARG A 60 11.50 -2.58 -4.66
CA ARG A 60 11.97 -1.91 -3.44
C ARG A 60 13.11 -0.95 -3.75
N GLY A 61 13.14 0.21 -3.10
CA GLY A 61 14.23 1.18 -3.23
C GLY A 61 14.42 1.76 -4.64
N VAL A 62 13.32 1.99 -5.36
CA VAL A 62 13.36 2.53 -6.73
C VAL A 62 13.97 3.93 -6.73
N GLY A 63 14.95 4.16 -7.62
CA GLY A 63 15.63 5.44 -7.72
C GLY A 63 16.53 5.80 -6.53
N PHE A 64 16.89 4.83 -5.68
CA PHE A 64 17.76 5.04 -4.52
C PHE A 64 19.13 5.61 -4.93
N ASP A 65 19.79 5.02 -5.93
CA ASP A 65 21.17 5.37 -6.31
C ASP A 65 21.34 6.84 -6.74
N LYS A 66 20.27 7.48 -7.22
CA LYS A 66 20.30 8.90 -7.62
C LYS A 66 20.33 9.87 -6.46
N ASN A 67 19.75 9.50 -5.31
CA ASN A 67 19.59 10.36 -4.15
C ASN A 67 19.94 9.60 -2.86
N SER A 68 20.91 8.68 -2.93
CA SER A 68 21.25 7.75 -1.85
C SER A 68 21.54 8.48 -0.55
N SER A 69 22.29 9.59 -0.61
CA SER A 69 22.58 10.42 0.57
C SER A 69 21.33 10.88 1.33
N VAL A 70 20.23 11.22 0.64
CA VAL A 70 18.97 11.65 1.27
C VAL A 70 18.25 10.46 1.90
N PHE A 71 18.12 9.36 1.16
CA PHE A 71 17.43 8.16 1.64
C PHE A 71 18.18 7.49 2.81
N GLU A 72 19.51 7.41 2.75
CA GLU A 72 20.36 6.87 3.81
C GLU A 72 20.30 7.73 5.07
N ALA A 73 20.43 9.05 4.93
CA ALA A 73 20.44 9.99 6.07
C ALA A 73 19.15 9.91 6.92
N HIS A 74 18.03 9.53 6.31
CA HIS A 74 16.74 9.42 6.99
C HIS A 74 16.21 7.99 7.08
N THR A 75 16.95 6.98 6.63
CA THR A 75 16.51 5.57 6.72
C THR A 75 15.15 5.34 6.06
N ILE A 76 14.90 5.99 4.92
CA ILE A 76 13.67 5.85 4.13
C ILE A 76 13.99 5.08 2.85
N ARG A 77 13.01 4.35 2.33
CA ARG A 77 13.02 3.83 0.96
C ARG A 77 11.76 4.27 0.22
N TYR A 78 11.90 4.41 -1.09
CA TYR A 78 10.81 4.63 -2.01
C TYR A 78 10.55 3.33 -2.78
N ASP A 79 9.34 2.80 -2.64
CA ASP A 79 8.95 1.53 -3.24
C ASP A 79 7.86 1.77 -4.29
N ILE A 80 7.78 0.90 -5.28
CA ILE A 80 6.69 0.84 -6.26
C ILE A 80 6.02 -0.51 -6.17
N THR A 81 4.69 -0.52 -6.16
CA THR A 81 3.90 -1.73 -6.22
C THR A 81 2.96 -1.68 -7.42
N VAL A 82 2.92 -2.78 -8.19
CA VAL A 82 2.00 -2.94 -9.32
C VAL A 82 1.07 -4.11 -9.05
N LEU A 83 -0.24 -3.85 -8.97
CA LEU A 83 -1.29 -4.87 -8.82
C LEU A 83 -1.97 -5.12 -10.15
N ASN A 84 -2.05 -6.39 -10.56
CA ASN A 84 -2.81 -6.78 -11.74
C ASN A 84 -4.32 -6.55 -11.54
N HIS A 85 -5.05 -6.30 -12.63
CA HIS A 85 -6.48 -6.57 -12.66
C HIS A 85 -6.69 -8.09 -12.71
N TYR A 86 -7.15 -8.68 -11.60
CA TYR A 86 -7.29 -10.12 -11.46
C TYR A 86 -8.52 -10.44 -10.59
N ASP A 87 -9.37 -11.36 -11.06
CA ASP A 87 -10.52 -11.83 -10.29
C ASP A 87 -10.11 -13.02 -9.40
N LEU A 88 -10.10 -12.80 -8.09
CA LEU A 88 -9.77 -13.80 -7.07
C LEU A 88 -10.98 -14.70 -6.72
N GLY A 89 -11.80 -15.05 -7.71
CA GLY A 89 -12.96 -15.92 -7.55
C GLY A 89 -14.18 -15.22 -6.96
N GLY A 90 -14.44 -13.99 -7.41
CA GLY A 90 -15.49 -13.08 -6.96
C GLY A 90 -14.98 -11.91 -6.11
N GLU A 91 -13.68 -11.84 -5.84
CA GLU A 91 -13.02 -10.81 -5.04
C GLU A 91 -12.03 -10.01 -5.91
N PHE A 92 -11.96 -8.69 -5.71
CA PHE A 92 -10.93 -7.89 -6.36
C PHE A 92 -9.51 -8.32 -5.95
N ASN A 93 -8.54 -8.14 -6.84
CA ASN A 93 -7.15 -8.37 -6.51
C ASN A 93 -6.68 -7.43 -5.39
N LYS A 94 -5.85 -7.94 -4.49
CA LYS A 94 -5.40 -7.21 -3.31
C LYS A 94 -4.02 -7.63 -2.85
N THR A 95 -3.35 -6.77 -2.09
CA THR A 95 -2.15 -7.15 -1.34
C THR A 95 -2.50 -8.09 -0.18
N LEU A 96 -1.50 -8.80 0.35
CA LEU A 96 -1.73 -9.76 1.44
C LEU A 96 -2.28 -9.10 2.70
N GLY A 97 -1.86 -7.84 2.93
CA GLY A 97 -2.13 -7.10 4.16
C GLY A 97 -1.11 -7.37 5.24
N HIS A 98 -0.74 -6.35 6.00
CA HIS A 98 0.22 -6.50 7.09
C HIS A 98 0.13 -5.37 8.11
N TYR A 99 0.80 -5.58 9.24
CA TYR A 99 1.03 -4.58 10.29
C TYR A 99 2.52 -4.26 10.40
N HIS A 100 2.84 -3.09 10.94
CA HIS A 100 4.22 -2.67 11.26
C HIS A 100 4.55 -2.87 12.73
N PRO A 101 5.84 -3.09 13.06
CA PRO A 101 6.27 -3.13 14.45
C PRO A 101 6.14 -1.75 15.10
N ILE A 102 6.04 -1.76 16.43
CA ILE A 102 6.08 -0.57 17.27
C ILE A 102 7.49 0.04 17.21
N VAL A 103 7.58 1.35 16.99
CA VAL A 103 8.84 2.10 16.94
C VAL A 103 8.93 3.14 18.06
N GLU A 104 7.82 3.78 18.43
CA GLU A 104 7.83 4.90 19.36
C GLU A 104 6.66 4.78 20.36
N GLY A 105 6.98 4.43 21.61
CA GLY A 105 5.98 4.21 22.65
C GLY A 105 5.01 3.10 22.28
N SER A 106 3.77 3.46 21.91
CA SER A 106 2.75 2.54 21.43
C SER A 106 2.44 2.67 19.94
N LEU A 107 3.22 3.45 19.18
CA LEU A 107 2.97 3.76 17.78
C LEU A 107 3.86 2.91 16.86
N SER A 108 3.28 2.34 15.80
CA SER A 108 4.04 1.67 14.74
C SER A 108 4.53 2.63 13.68
N TYR A 109 5.44 2.18 12.83
CA TYR A 109 5.81 2.91 11.63
C TYR A 109 4.59 3.22 10.76
N PRO A 110 4.41 4.47 10.30
CA PRO A 110 3.46 4.82 9.26
C PRO A 110 4.09 4.68 7.87
N GLU A 111 3.26 4.81 6.83
CA GLU A 111 3.72 4.95 5.45
C GLU A 111 2.96 6.07 4.75
N LEU A 112 3.55 6.65 3.72
CA LEU A 112 2.85 7.53 2.79
C LEU A 112 2.75 6.87 1.42
N TYR A 113 1.52 6.69 0.95
CA TYR A 113 1.21 6.11 -0.36
C TYR A 113 0.84 7.22 -1.35
N GLU A 114 1.13 6.98 -2.62
CA GLU A 114 0.67 7.77 -3.76
C GLU A 114 0.17 6.84 -4.88
N VAL A 115 -1.01 7.12 -5.43
CA VAL A 115 -1.53 6.39 -6.57
C VAL A 115 -0.96 7.00 -7.85
N LEU A 116 -0.13 6.26 -8.57
CA LEU A 116 0.51 6.72 -9.81
C LEU A 116 -0.33 6.42 -11.05
N TYR A 117 -1.09 5.32 -11.02
CA TYR A 117 -2.04 4.94 -12.07
C TYR A 117 -3.13 4.03 -11.51
N GLY A 118 -4.35 4.15 -12.03
CA GLY A 118 -5.48 3.32 -11.62
C GLY A 118 -6.29 3.90 -10.45
N GLU A 119 -7.04 3.01 -9.81
CA GLU A 119 -7.99 3.30 -8.74
C GLU A 119 -7.91 2.20 -7.68
N VAL A 120 -7.95 2.60 -6.40
CA VAL A 120 -7.67 1.74 -5.26
C VAL A 120 -8.64 2.01 -4.13
N LEU A 121 -8.99 0.95 -3.41
CA LEU A 121 -9.58 1.04 -2.08
C LEU A 121 -8.57 0.53 -1.05
N TYR A 122 -8.09 1.42 -0.20
CA TYR A 122 -7.26 1.05 0.94
C TYR A 122 -8.16 0.61 2.10
N ILE A 123 -7.84 -0.54 2.68
CA ILE A 123 -8.44 -1.00 3.93
C ILE A 123 -7.40 -0.79 5.02
N LEU A 124 -7.66 0.14 5.93
CA LEU A 124 -6.89 0.31 7.15
C LEU A 124 -7.71 -0.30 8.30
N GLN A 125 -7.10 -1.11 9.15
CA GLN A 125 -7.78 -1.73 10.28
C GLN A 125 -6.93 -1.79 11.54
N ARG A 126 -7.54 -1.59 12.69
CA ARG A 126 -6.87 -1.67 14.00
C ARG A 126 -7.79 -2.25 15.06
N ALA A 127 -7.24 -3.11 15.92
CA ALA A 127 -7.94 -3.57 17.12
C ALA A 127 -8.00 -2.45 18.17
N ASN A 128 -9.17 -2.23 18.75
CA ASN A 128 -9.36 -1.37 19.90
C ASN A 128 -9.06 -2.14 21.21
N PRO A 129 -8.84 -1.45 22.35
CA PRO A 129 -8.54 -2.09 23.63
C PRO A 129 -9.64 -3.06 24.12
N ASP A 130 -10.89 -2.86 23.70
CA ASP A 130 -12.04 -3.70 24.04
C ASP A 130 -12.21 -4.91 23.10
N GLY A 131 -11.33 -5.07 22.12
CA GLY A 131 -11.36 -6.17 21.15
C GLY A 131 -12.24 -5.93 19.91
N THR A 132 -12.95 -4.79 19.84
CA THR A 132 -13.61 -4.33 18.61
C THR A 132 -12.57 -3.89 17.58
N TYR A 133 -12.96 -3.71 16.32
CA TYR A 133 -12.07 -3.22 15.29
C TYR A 133 -12.57 -1.92 14.67
N ASP A 134 -11.67 -0.95 14.56
CA ASP A 134 -11.86 0.22 13.71
C ASP A 134 -11.34 -0.09 12.31
N VAL A 135 -12.15 0.21 11.29
CA VAL A 135 -11.86 -0.04 9.89
C VAL A 135 -12.13 1.23 9.09
N LYS A 136 -11.13 1.67 8.33
CA LYS A 136 -11.23 2.79 7.41
C LYS A 136 -11.07 2.28 6.00
N LEU A 137 -12.05 2.59 5.16
CA LEU A 137 -12.04 2.32 3.74
C LEU A 137 -11.79 3.65 3.03
N ILE A 138 -10.61 3.78 2.44
CA ILE A 138 -10.18 5.03 1.80
C ILE A 138 -10.07 4.77 0.30
N HIS A 139 -10.99 5.34 -0.45
CA HIS A 139 -10.97 5.29 -1.91
C HIS A 139 -10.03 6.36 -2.46
N ALA A 140 -9.17 5.99 -3.39
CA ALA A 140 -8.16 6.88 -3.96
C ALA A 140 -7.95 6.57 -5.45
N LYS A 141 -7.58 7.57 -6.22
CA LYS A 141 -7.25 7.45 -7.65
C LYS A 141 -5.94 8.15 -7.96
N LYS A 142 -5.48 8.03 -9.20
CA LYS A 142 -4.25 8.68 -9.69
C LYS A 142 -4.09 10.13 -9.17
N GLY A 143 -2.95 10.39 -8.52
CA GLY A 143 -2.57 11.68 -7.93
C GLY A 143 -2.96 11.86 -6.47
N ASP A 144 -3.82 10.99 -5.93
CA ASP A 144 -4.15 11.00 -4.51
C ASP A 144 -3.04 10.38 -3.67
N ARG A 145 -2.95 10.84 -2.43
CA ARG A 145 -1.94 10.43 -1.46
C ARG A 145 -2.61 10.10 -0.15
N VAL A 146 -2.21 9.00 0.49
CA VAL A 146 -2.85 8.48 1.70
C VAL A 146 -1.79 8.05 2.70
N ILE A 147 -1.96 8.44 3.97
CA ILE A 147 -1.09 7.98 5.04
C ILE A 147 -1.65 6.69 5.62
N MET A 148 -0.84 5.63 5.60
CA MET A 148 -1.10 4.43 6.38
C MET A 148 -0.79 4.73 7.85
N LEU A 149 -1.86 4.92 8.62
CA LEU A 149 -1.77 5.41 10.00
C LEU A 149 -1.01 4.44 10.91
N PRO A 150 -0.28 4.94 11.93
CA PRO A 150 0.31 4.10 12.95
C PRO A 150 -0.74 3.18 13.59
N ASN A 151 -0.31 1.95 13.88
CA ASN A 151 -1.09 0.86 14.45
C ASN A 151 -2.18 0.26 13.54
N TYR A 152 -2.47 0.84 12.38
CA TYR A 152 -3.37 0.23 11.42
C TYR A 152 -2.60 -0.75 10.54
N GLY A 153 -3.10 -1.97 10.46
CA GLY A 153 -2.75 -2.86 9.37
C GLY A 153 -3.43 -2.37 8.10
N HIS A 154 -2.79 -2.53 6.95
CA HIS A 154 -3.31 -1.97 5.70
C HIS A 154 -3.27 -2.99 4.56
N ILE A 155 -4.28 -2.93 3.70
CA ILE A 155 -4.44 -3.74 2.48
C ILE A 155 -4.79 -2.78 1.34
N THR A 156 -4.13 -2.98 0.21
CA THR A 156 -4.39 -2.31 -1.06
C THR A 156 -5.32 -3.19 -1.88
N VAL A 157 -6.47 -2.68 -2.33
CA VAL A 157 -7.39 -3.41 -3.21
C VAL A 157 -7.49 -2.68 -4.55
N ASN A 158 -7.10 -3.34 -5.64
CA ASN A 158 -7.29 -2.80 -6.98
C ASN A 158 -8.76 -2.97 -7.38
N VAL A 159 -9.53 -1.89 -7.26
CA VAL A 159 -10.97 -1.85 -7.60
C VAL A 159 -11.22 -1.38 -9.03
N GLY A 160 -10.17 -0.93 -9.73
CA GLY A 160 -10.26 -0.50 -11.12
C GLY A 160 -10.37 -1.67 -12.11
N SER A 161 -10.67 -1.34 -13.36
CA SER A 161 -10.74 -2.31 -14.48
C SER A 161 -9.39 -2.55 -15.18
N ASP A 162 -8.31 -2.00 -14.65
CA ASP A 162 -6.96 -2.05 -15.21
C ASP A 162 -5.94 -2.27 -14.08
N ILE A 163 -4.65 -2.33 -14.39
CA ILE A 163 -3.60 -2.39 -13.38
C ILE A 163 -3.66 -1.18 -12.44
N LEU A 164 -3.22 -1.39 -11.20
CA LEU A 164 -2.95 -0.34 -10.23
C LEU A 164 -1.43 -0.21 -10.09
N ILE A 165 -0.93 1.03 -10.16
CA ILE A 165 0.46 1.34 -9.83
C ILE A 165 0.45 2.36 -8.70
N GLU A 166 1.08 1.99 -7.59
CA GLU A 166 1.23 2.85 -6.43
C GLU A 166 2.70 2.96 -6.01
N ALA A 167 3.04 4.09 -5.40
CA ALA A 167 4.30 4.29 -4.73
C ALA A 167 4.08 4.41 -3.22
N ASN A 168 5.12 4.09 -2.45
CA ASN A 168 5.11 4.39 -1.02
C ASN A 168 6.51 4.82 -0.51
N LEU A 169 6.50 5.75 0.45
CA LEU A 169 7.66 6.11 1.28
C LEU A 169 7.50 5.45 2.65
N VAL A 170 8.53 4.74 3.08
CA VAL A 170 8.52 3.92 4.29
C VAL A 170 9.91 3.83 4.90
N ASN A 171 9.98 3.62 6.22
CA ASN A 171 11.24 3.29 6.88
C ASN A 171 11.85 1.99 6.29
N SER A 172 13.15 2.02 6.00
CA SER A 172 13.82 0.94 5.27
C SER A 172 14.27 -0.25 6.12
N THR A 173 14.15 -0.18 7.45
CA THR A 173 14.80 -1.13 8.39
C THR A 173 13.89 -2.18 9.01
N PHE A 174 12.58 -2.06 8.88
CA PHE A 174 11.65 -3.02 9.48
C PHE A 174 11.17 -4.08 8.49
N GLU A 175 10.68 -5.19 9.06
CA GLU A 175 9.95 -6.23 8.35
C GLU A 175 8.46 -6.21 8.71
N SER A 176 7.61 -6.39 7.70
CA SER A 176 6.16 -6.42 7.85
C SER A 176 5.68 -7.67 8.58
N ASN A 177 4.74 -7.52 9.52
CA ASN A 177 4.09 -8.64 10.19
C ASN A 177 2.78 -9.03 9.48
N TYR A 178 2.81 -10.15 8.76
CA TYR A 178 1.69 -10.69 8.00
C TYR A 178 0.76 -11.60 8.82
N ASP A 179 1.21 -12.11 9.96
CA ASP A 179 0.53 -13.18 10.68
C ASP A 179 -0.86 -12.79 11.19
N PRO A 180 -1.11 -11.59 11.74
CA PRO A 180 -2.44 -11.20 12.19
C PRO A 180 -3.49 -11.28 11.08
N ILE A 181 -3.13 -10.87 9.86
CA ILE A 181 -4.03 -10.92 8.70
C ILE A 181 -4.27 -12.37 8.25
N LYS A 182 -3.22 -13.19 8.18
CA LYS A 182 -3.34 -14.61 7.82
C LYS A 182 -4.19 -15.40 8.82
N GLN A 183 -3.96 -15.22 10.11
CA GLN A 183 -4.71 -15.89 11.17
C GLN A 183 -6.20 -15.55 11.14
N LYS A 184 -6.53 -14.31 10.75
CA LYS A 184 -7.90 -13.83 10.56
C LYS A 184 -8.47 -14.11 9.17
N LYS A 185 -7.73 -14.85 8.33
CA LYS A 185 -8.11 -15.26 6.97
C LYS A 185 -8.36 -14.09 6.02
N GLY A 186 -7.65 -12.99 6.20
CA GLY A 186 -7.76 -11.77 5.39
C GLY A 186 -8.04 -10.53 6.23
N GLY A 187 -8.36 -9.43 5.54
CA GLY A 187 -8.73 -8.17 6.18
C GLY A 187 -10.07 -8.23 6.91
N ALA A 188 -10.40 -7.17 7.63
CA ALA A 188 -11.67 -7.01 8.34
C ALA A 188 -12.87 -7.04 7.40
N VAL A 189 -12.65 -6.71 6.12
CA VAL A 189 -13.64 -6.83 5.05
C VAL A 189 -13.01 -7.47 3.81
N TYR A 190 -13.84 -8.07 2.97
CA TYR A 190 -13.53 -8.50 1.61
C TYR A 190 -14.27 -7.58 0.63
N VAL A 191 -13.60 -7.20 -0.45
CA VAL A 191 -14.17 -6.31 -1.48
C VAL A 191 -14.42 -7.14 -2.73
N LEU A 192 -15.68 -7.36 -3.04
CA LEU A 192 -16.10 -8.23 -4.14
C LEU A 192 -16.12 -7.48 -5.47
N SER A 193 -15.91 -8.20 -6.57
CA SER A 193 -15.85 -7.62 -7.94
C SER A 193 -17.17 -7.02 -8.43
N ASN A 194 -18.27 -7.24 -7.71
CA ASN A 194 -19.56 -6.57 -7.90
C ASN A 194 -19.73 -5.32 -7.01
N ASN A 195 -18.63 -4.80 -6.44
CA ASN A 195 -18.55 -3.66 -5.53
C ASN A 195 -19.22 -3.87 -4.16
N ASN A 196 -19.63 -5.09 -3.81
CA ASN A 196 -20.12 -5.38 -2.47
C ASN A 196 -18.95 -5.54 -1.49
N ILE A 197 -19.11 -4.96 -0.30
CA ILE A 197 -18.19 -5.15 0.82
C ILE A 197 -18.79 -6.18 1.77
N VAL A 198 -18.06 -7.26 2.03
CA VAL A 198 -18.47 -8.34 2.93
C VAL A 198 -17.61 -8.32 4.18
N MET A 199 -18.24 -8.20 5.35
CA MET A 199 -17.54 -8.25 6.63
C MET A 199 -16.92 -9.63 6.87
N ASN A 200 -15.65 -9.66 7.28
CA ASN A 200 -14.97 -10.89 7.64
C ASN A 200 -15.35 -11.31 9.07
N ARG A 201 -16.09 -12.41 9.17
CA ARG A 201 -16.61 -12.97 10.44
C ARG A 201 -15.53 -13.41 11.44
N ASN A 202 -14.26 -13.43 11.06
CA ASN A 202 -13.16 -13.71 12.00
C ASN A 202 -12.78 -12.48 12.85
N TYR A 203 -13.35 -11.31 12.55
CA TYR A 203 -13.23 -10.09 13.34
C TYR A 203 -14.53 -9.84 14.09
N ASN A 204 -14.41 -9.40 15.34
CA ASN A 204 -15.55 -9.07 16.19
C ASN A 204 -15.86 -7.58 16.03
N ASP A 205 -17.15 -7.25 15.97
CA ASP A 205 -17.70 -5.89 16.13
C ASP A 205 -16.88 -4.80 15.42
N LEU A 206 -17.15 -4.66 14.13
CA LEU A 206 -16.49 -3.71 13.25
C LEU A 206 -17.19 -2.34 13.27
N THR A 207 -16.43 -1.28 13.49
CA THR A 207 -16.82 0.08 13.09
C THR A 207 -16.17 0.37 11.76
N VAL A 208 -16.97 0.68 10.73
CA VAL A 208 -16.47 0.92 9.38
C VAL A 208 -16.79 2.34 8.95
N ASP A 209 -15.74 3.07 8.60
CA ASP A 209 -15.80 4.42 8.05
C ASP A 209 -15.34 4.40 6.58
N TYR A 210 -16.09 5.05 5.71
CA TYR A 210 -15.76 5.14 4.28
C TYR A 210 -15.49 6.60 3.92
N SER A 211 -14.39 6.84 3.21
CA SER A 211 -14.00 8.17 2.78
C SER A 211 -13.29 8.14 1.42
N GLU A 212 -13.34 9.27 0.72
CA GLU A 212 -12.42 9.55 -0.38
C GLU A 212 -11.09 10.07 0.19
N ALA A 213 -9.99 9.83 -0.52
CA ALA A 213 -8.71 10.43 -0.21
C ALA A 213 -8.82 11.96 -0.26
N ASN A 214 -8.35 12.60 0.82
CA ASN A 214 -8.32 14.05 0.93
C ASN A 214 -6.88 14.55 0.77
N LYS A 215 -6.74 15.81 0.33
CA LYS A 215 -5.42 16.44 0.26
C LYS A 215 -4.79 16.52 1.64
N ILE A 216 -3.55 16.07 1.73
CA ILE A 216 -2.73 16.18 2.93
C ILE A 216 -2.13 17.58 2.96
N SER A 217 -2.50 18.36 3.97
CA SER A 217 -2.28 19.82 4.01
C SER A 217 -0.83 20.27 3.93
N PHE A 218 0.10 19.48 4.45
CA PHE A 218 1.54 19.80 4.43
C PHE A 218 2.23 19.37 3.15
N LEU A 219 1.56 18.62 2.27
CA LEU A 219 2.18 18.17 1.03
C LEU A 219 2.07 19.21 -0.09
N ASP A 220 3.16 19.40 -0.83
CA ASP A 220 3.19 20.25 -2.02
C ASP A 220 2.78 19.46 -3.27
N TYR A 221 1.49 19.54 -3.60
CA TYR A 221 0.92 18.93 -4.81
C TYR A 221 1.36 19.60 -6.13
N SER A 222 2.18 20.67 -6.09
CA SER A 222 2.84 21.15 -7.31
C SER A 222 4.02 20.25 -7.74
N LYS A 223 4.53 19.42 -6.81
CA LYS A 223 5.49 18.36 -7.12
C LYS A 223 4.75 17.17 -7.74
N PRO A 224 5.27 16.59 -8.85
CA PRO A 224 4.53 15.56 -9.57
C PRO A 224 4.41 14.24 -8.82
N THR A 225 5.36 13.91 -7.92
CA THR A 225 5.32 12.69 -7.11
C THR A 225 5.79 12.93 -5.67
N ILE A 226 5.47 12.00 -4.76
CA ILE A 226 6.02 12.00 -3.40
C ILE A 226 7.54 11.79 -3.38
N TYR A 227 8.13 11.18 -4.43
CA TYR A 227 9.58 11.10 -4.58
C TYR A 227 10.21 12.49 -4.74
N ASP A 228 9.67 13.30 -5.66
CA ASP A 228 10.17 14.66 -5.90
C ASP A 228 10.05 15.52 -4.64
N GLU A 229 8.93 15.37 -3.94
CA GLU A 229 8.67 16.09 -2.71
C GLU A 229 9.62 15.67 -1.58
N TYR A 230 9.83 14.37 -1.40
CA TYR A 230 10.73 13.84 -0.38
C TYR A 230 12.19 14.23 -0.61
N VAL A 231 12.68 14.17 -1.86
CA VAL A 231 14.06 14.57 -2.17
C VAL A 231 14.26 16.08 -1.98
N GLY A 232 13.24 16.89 -2.29
CA GLY A 232 13.31 18.35 -2.13
C GLY A 232 13.15 18.83 -0.68
N HIS A 233 12.33 18.13 0.11
CA HIS A 233 11.92 18.53 1.47
C HIS A 233 11.81 17.32 2.42
N PRO A 234 12.90 16.57 2.66
CA PRO A 234 12.86 15.35 3.49
C PRO A 234 12.40 15.61 4.93
N GLU A 235 12.56 16.83 5.44
CA GLU A 235 12.12 17.27 6.77
C GLU A 235 10.60 17.16 6.97
N HIS A 236 9.80 17.28 5.92
CA HIS A 236 8.34 17.11 6.01
C HIS A 236 7.93 15.65 6.33
N PHE A 237 8.85 14.70 6.14
CA PHE A 237 8.59 13.27 6.23
C PHE A 237 9.21 12.63 7.47
N GLU A 238 9.70 13.42 8.44
CA GLU A 238 10.24 12.90 9.72
C GLU A 238 9.27 11.96 10.44
N PHE A 239 7.96 12.15 10.24
CA PHE A 239 6.92 11.31 10.83
C PHE A 239 7.00 9.84 10.41
N LEU A 240 7.63 9.53 9.26
CA LEU A 240 7.86 8.15 8.82
C LEU A 240 8.79 7.38 9.76
N ASN A 241 9.61 8.08 10.55
CA ASN A 241 10.46 7.49 11.59
C ASN A 241 10.00 7.84 13.01
N LYS A 242 9.31 8.96 13.18
CA LYS A 242 8.80 9.47 14.46
C LYS A 242 7.28 9.67 14.38
N PRO A 243 6.48 8.58 14.45
CA PRO A 243 5.04 8.65 14.23
C PRO A 243 4.30 9.61 15.18
N SER A 244 4.86 9.98 16.33
CA SER A 244 4.26 10.98 17.22
C SER A 244 4.07 12.35 16.56
N LEU A 245 4.89 12.68 15.55
CA LEU A 245 4.79 13.93 14.80
C LEU A 245 3.53 14.02 13.94
N LEU A 246 2.85 12.89 13.65
CA LEU A 246 1.60 12.91 12.87
C LEU A 246 0.50 13.78 13.50
N LYS A 247 0.50 13.91 14.84
CA LYS A 247 -0.45 14.76 15.57
C LYS A 247 -0.31 16.24 15.21
N ASN A 248 0.85 16.67 14.74
CA ASN A 248 1.10 18.06 14.38
C ASN A 248 0.48 18.46 13.03
N TYR A 249 0.01 17.47 12.25
CA TYR A 249 -0.50 17.69 10.89
C TYR A 249 -2.04 17.71 10.81
N ASN A 250 -2.76 17.65 11.94
CA ASN A 250 -4.24 17.64 12.00
C ASN A 250 -4.88 16.63 11.04
N LEU A 251 -4.27 15.44 10.89
CA LEU A 251 -4.74 14.38 9.99
C LEU A 251 -5.76 13.43 10.65
N ILE A 252 -6.13 13.70 11.90
CA ILE A 252 -7.08 12.94 12.72
C ILE A 252 -7.88 13.93 13.57
#